data_AF-A0A9Q1HKA3-F1
#
_entry.id   AF-A0A9Q1HKA3-F1
#
_cell.length_a   1.000
_cell.length_b   1.000
_cell.length_c   1.000
_cell.angle_alpha   90.00
_cell.angle_beta   90.00
_cell.angle_gamma   90.00
#
_symmetry.space_group_name_H-M   'P 1'
#
loop_
_entity.id
_entity.type
_entity.pdbx_description
1 polymer ?
#
loop_
_entity_poly.entity_id
_entity_poly.type
_entity_poly.pdbx_seq_one_letter_code
_entity_poly.pdbx_strand_id
1 'polypeptide(L)'
;MASFYVTLPSNSSPDVYPQNTLTNYRVKLAQPITLEGDWEVGLAEFIYPHQWYNIDEECKYSYTIDGGDHWLIKVIEPGFYDSIDSILHALKTDYNSLIQYHYNEYTRKLRINLLKGAQVKFRGRLAEILGFKGKTLLTESTTITHPVDIANISNLLVYCNINL
;
A
#
# COMPACT_ATOMS: atom_id res chain seq x y z
N MET A 1 -3.52 -16.56 -39.70
CA MET A 1 -2.38 -16.01 -38.94
C MET A 1 -2.55 -16.46 -37.50
N ALA A 2 -1.54 -17.13 -36.93
CA ALA A 2 -1.59 -17.58 -35.54
C ALA A 2 -1.02 -16.46 -34.66
N SER A 3 -1.87 -15.82 -33.87
CA SER A 3 -1.46 -14.92 -32.78
C SER A 3 -1.42 -15.71 -31.47
N PHE A 4 -0.52 -15.34 -30.58
CA PHE A 4 -0.41 -15.95 -29.25
C PHE A 4 0.07 -14.90 -28.24
N TYR A 5 -0.16 -15.19 -26.95
CA TYR A 5 0.28 -14.35 -25.84
C TYR A 5 1.42 -15.02 -25.08
N VAL A 6 2.33 -14.20 -24.58
CA VAL A 6 3.39 -14.65 -23.67
C VAL A 6 3.33 -13.78 -22.42
N THR A 7 3.23 -14.42 -21.25
CA THR A 7 3.37 -13.74 -19.97
C THR A 7 4.82 -13.81 -19.54
N LEU A 8 5.41 -12.66 -19.20
CA LEU A 8 6.82 -12.53 -18.82
C LEU A 8 6.94 -11.94 -17.40
N PRO A 9 6.77 -12.73 -16.32
CA PRO A 9 6.92 -12.20 -14.97
C PRO A 9 8.39 -11.96 -14.62
N SER A 10 8.71 -10.80 -14.04
CA SER A 10 10.08 -10.36 -13.75
C SER A 10 10.86 -11.27 -12.79
N ASN A 11 10.16 -12.04 -11.95
CA ASN A 11 10.72 -12.94 -10.94
C ASN A 11 10.79 -14.41 -11.38
N SER A 12 10.56 -14.74 -12.66
CA SER A 12 10.44 -16.13 -13.13
C SER A 12 11.76 -16.86 -13.40
N SER A 13 12.90 -16.17 -13.30
CA SER A 13 14.20 -16.74 -13.69
C SER A 13 15.35 -16.33 -12.77
N PRO A 14 15.19 -16.40 -11.43
CA PRO A 14 16.21 -15.92 -10.49
C PRO A 14 17.53 -16.72 -10.61
N ASP A 15 17.46 -18.02 -10.89
CA ASP A 15 18.65 -18.88 -10.99
C ASP A 15 19.47 -18.64 -12.27
N VAL A 16 18.83 -18.12 -13.32
CA VAL A 16 19.44 -17.93 -14.65
C VAL A 16 19.81 -16.46 -14.89
N TYR A 17 18.98 -15.54 -14.39
CA TYR A 17 19.17 -14.11 -14.48
C TYR A 17 19.11 -13.46 -13.09
N PRO A 18 20.12 -13.71 -12.24
CA PRO A 18 20.13 -13.23 -10.85
C PRO A 18 20.18 -11.70 -10.73
N GLN A 19 20.53 -11.01 -11.82
CA GLN A 19 20.60 -9.54 -11.88
C GLN A 19 19.30 -8.88 -12.37
N ASN A 20 18.23 -9.66 -12.59
CA ASN A 20 16.93 -9.10 -12.95
C ASN A 20 16.45 -8.12 -11.88
N THR A 21 15.97 -6.96 -12.32
CA THR A 21 15.25 -6.01 -11.48
C THR A 21 13.79 -5.94 -11.91
N LEU A 22 12.96 -5.26 -11.13
CA LEU A 22 11.56 -5.06 -11.46
C LEU A 22 11.36 -4.31 -12.79
N THR A 23 12.27 -3.39 -13.13
CA THR A 23 12.18 -2.52 -14.31
C THR A 23 13.07 -2.97 -15.48
N ASN A 24 13.96 -3.94 -15.28
CA ASN A 24 14.83 -4.49 -16.32
C ASN A 24 15.08 -5.97 -16.05
N TYR A 25 14.44 -6.83 -16.84
CA TYR A 25 14.50 -8.27 -16.64
C TYR A 25 14.47 -9.05 -17.94
N ARG A 26 14.91 -10.31 -17.85
CA ARG A 26 14.75 -11.34 -18.89
C ARG A 26 14.09 -12.58 -18.29
N VAL A 27 13.30 -13.27 -19.09
CA VAL A 27 12.63 -14.51 -18.69
C VAL A 27 13.12 -15.66 -19.55
N LYS A 28 13.47 -16.78 -18.92
CA LYS A 28 13.73 -18.02 -19.64
C LYS A 28 12.41 -18.71 -19.94
N LEU A 29 12.05 -18.77 -21.22
CA LEU A 29 10.85 -19.48 -21.66
C LEU A 29 11.05 -21.00 -21.53
N ALA A 30 9.96 -21.72 -21.24
CA ALA A 30 9.97 -23.18 -21.15
C ALA A 30 10.31 -23.84 -22.50
N GLN A 31 9.86 -23.22 -23.59
CA GLN A 31 10.15 -23.64 -24.96
C GLN A 31 10.55 -22.42 -25.80
N PRO A 32 11.53 -22.57 -26.72
CA PRO A 32 11.82 -21.55 -27.70
C PRO A 32 10.59 -21.26 -28.55
N ILE A 33 10.36 -19.98 -28.83
CA ILE A 33 9.31 -19.55 -29.75
C ILE A 33 9.96 -19.37 -31.12
N THR A 34 9.44 -20.09 -32.11
CA THR A 34 9.86 -19.94 -33.51
C THR A 34 8.89 -18.99 -34.21
N LEU A 35 9.41 -17.90 -34.74
CA LEU A 35 8.67 -16.91 -35.53
C LEU A 35 9.12 -17.03 -36.99
N GLU A 36 8.18 -17.26 -37.90
CA GLU A 36 8.44 -17.40 -39.35
C GLU A 36 7.86 -16.20 -40.10
N GLY A 37 8.61 -15.69 -41.09
CA GLY A 37 8.21 -14.53 -41.88
C GLY A 37 8.33 -13.20 -41.12
N ASP A 38 7.58 -12.20 -41.57
CA ASP A 38 7.48 -10.90 -40.89
C ASP A 38 6.56 -11.03 -39.68
N TRP A 39 7.05 -10.61 -38.52
CA TRP A 39 6.33 -10.67 -37.27
C TRP A 39 6.39 -9.34 -36.53
N GLU A 40 5.35 -9.09 -35.74
CA GLU A 40 5.25 -7.93 -34.87
C GLU A 40 4.95 -8.42 -33.44
N VAL A 41 5.50 -7.70 -32.47
CA VAL A 41 5.21 -7.93 -31.05
C VAL A 41 4.67 -6.63 -30.48
N GLY A 42 3.57 -6.73 -29.76
CA GLY A 42 2.99 -5.63 -29.03
C GLY A 42 2.77 -5.99 -27.58
N LEU A 43 2.89 -4.98 -26.71
CA LEU A 43 2.51 -5.11 -25.32
C LEU A 43 0.98 -5.17 -25.25
N ALA A 44 0.43 -6.31 -24.80
CA ALA A 44 -1.01 -6.45 -24.61
C ALA A 44 -1.44 -5.96 -23.21
N GLU A 45 -0.69 -6.36 -22.19
CA GLU A 45 -0.97 -6.06 -20.79
C GLU A 45 0.33 -6.00 -19.99
N PHE A 46 0.40 -5.12 -19.00
CA PHE A 46 1.34 -5.26 -17.90
C PHE A 46 0.66 -4.99 -16.56
N ILE A 47 1.11 -5.71 -15.52
CA ILE A 47 0.60 -5.60 -14.15
C ILE A 47 1.75 -5.14 -13.25
N TYR A 48 1.55 -4.01 -12.58
CA TYR A 48 2.48 -3.51 -11.57
C TYR A 48 1.77 -3.42 -10.21
N PRO A 49 1.88 -4.48 -9.37
CA PRO A 49 1.29 -4.45 -8.03
C PRO A 49 2.19 -3.59 -7.13
N HIS A 50 1.76 -2.37 -6.83
CA HIS A 50 2.44 -1.49 -5.88
C HIS A 50 1.43 -0.71 -5.05
N GLN A 51 1.75 -0.53 -3.77
CA GLN A 51 0.91 0.22 -2.84
C GLN A 51 1.44 1.64 -2.75
N TRP A 52 0.56 2.62 -2.96
CA TRP A 52 0.89 4.03 -2.79
C TRP A 52 0.18 4.60 -1.58
N TYR A 53 0.92 4.87 -0.50
CA TYR A 53 0.38 5.55 0.66
C TYR A 53 0.47 7.06 0.48
N ASN A 54 -0.48 7.61 -0.29
CA ASN A 54 -0.54 9.05 -0.53
C ASN A 54 -1.37 9.73 0.56
N ILE A 55 -0.69 10.56 1.36
CA ILE A 55 -1.30 11.48 2.31
C ILE A 55 -1.55 12.80 1.58
N ASP A 56 -2.80 13.25 1.59
CA ASP A 56 -3.22 14.53 1.04
C ASP A 56 -3.73 15.46 2.15
N GLU A 57 -4.12 16.67 1.79
CA GLU A 57 -4.61 17.67 2.75
C GLU A 57 -5.87 17.21 3.50
N GLU A 58 -6.65 16.27 2.96
CA GLU A 58 -7.86 15.74 3.61
C GLU A 58 -7.55 14.70 4.70
N CYS A 59 -6.31 14.20 4.74
CA CYS A 59 -5.84 13.29 5.78
C CYS A 59 -5.59 14.04 7.09
N LYS A 60 -6.53 13.92 8.04
CA LYS A 60 -6.44 14.61 9.33
C LYS A 60 -6.27 13.63 10.49
N TYR A 61 -5.31 13.94 11.35
CA TYR A 61 -5.08 13.23 12.60
C TYR A 61 -5.19 14.21 13.78
N SER A 62 -5.99 13.82 14.78
CA SER A 62 -6.13 14.56 16.03
C SER A 62 -6.23 13.61 17.21
N TYR A 63 -5.77 14.05 18.38
CA TYR A 63 -5.75 13.25 19.60
C TYR A 63 -6.04 14.10 20.84
N THR A 64 -6.45 13.44 21.91
CA THR A 64 -6.52 13.98 23.28
C THR A 64 -5.92 12.96 24.25
N ILE A 65 -5.41 13.41 25.40
CA ILE A 65 -4.83 12.57 26.45
C ILE A 65 -5.71 12.49 27.70
N ASP A 66 -6.69 13.37 27.84
CA ASP A 66 -7.57 13.48 29.02
C ASP A 66 -9.02 13.08 28.73
N GLY A 67 -9.34 12.79 27.46
CA GLY A 67 -10.69 12.45 27.02
C GLY A 67 -11.68 13.61 27.08
N GLY A 68 -11.18 14.82 27.29
CA GLY A 68 -11.98 16.05 27.30
C GLY A 68 -12.19 16.64 25.90
N ASP A 69 -12.74 17.85 25.87
CA ASP A 69 -13.06 18.56 24.63
C ASP A 69 -11.83 19.18 23.94
N HIS A 70 -10.65 19.12 24.55
CA HIS A 70 -9.44 19.70 23.99
C HIS A 70 -8.71 18.71 23.08
N TRP A 71 -8.87 18.88 21.77
CA TRP A 71 -8.22 18.05 20.76
C TRP A 71 -7.00 18.75 20.17
N LEU A 72 -5.86 18.07 20.23
CA LEU A 72 -4.64 18.48 19.54
C LEU A 72 -4.66 17.95 18.10
N ILE A 73 -4.32 18.81 17.14
CA ILE A 73 -4.18 18.44 15.74
C ILE A 73 -2.70 18.20 15.45
N LYS A 74 -2.38 17.02 14.91
CA LYS A 74 -1.04 16.73 14.40
C LYS A 74 -1.12 16.76 12.89
N VAL A 75 -0.41 17.72 12.30
CA VAL A 75 -0.25 17.79 10.85
C VAL A 75 0.69 16.67 10.41
N ILE A 76 0.27 15.92 9.40
CA ILE A 76 1.07 14.93 8.69
C ILE A 76 1.40 15.59 7.36
N GLU A 77 2.68 15.59 6.98
CA GLU A 77 3.10 16.20 5.72
C GLU A 77 2.42 15.50 4.53
N PRO A 78 1.76 16.25 3.62
CA PRO A 78 1.25 15.66 2.40
C PRO A 78 2.39 15.09 1.55
N GLY A 79 2.16 13.92 0.96
CA GLY A 79 3.17 13.27 0.14
C GLY A 79 3.01 11.76 0.07
N PHE A 80 4.01 11.14 -0.55
CA PHE A 80 4.13 9.71 -0.67
C PHE A 80 4.88 9.14 0.54
N TYR A 81 4.25 8.16 1.18
CA TYR A 81 4.85 7.31 2.20
C TYR A 81 5.06 5.92 1.62
N ASP A 82 6.22 5.34 1.88
CA ASP A 82 6.64 4.05 1.30
C ASP A 82 6.11 2.82 2.07
N SER A 83 5.63 3.03 3.30
CA SER A 83 5.23 1.97 4.22
C SER A 83 4.22 2.45 5.26
N ILE A 84 3.47 1.52 5.85
CA ILE A 84 2.63 1.83 7.01
C ILE A 84 3.49 2.32 8.17
N ASP A 85 4.67 1.76 8.39
CA ASP A 85 5.58 2.20 9.45
C ASP A 85 6.04 3.65 9.29
N SER A 86 6.28 4.15 8.06
CA SER A 86 6.62 5.56 7.86
C SER A 86 5.44 6.49 8.16
N ILE A 87 4.20 6.07 7.88
CA ILE A 87 2.99 6.79 8.32
C ILE A 87 2.86 6.78 9.84
N LEU A 88 3.00 5.61 10.48
CA LEU A 88 2.92 5.49 11.94
C LEU A 88 4.00 6.31 12.65
N HIS A 89 5.19 6.41 12.05
CA HIS A 89 6.24 7.28 12.52
C HIS A 89 5.79 8.76 12.49
N ALA A 90 5.14 9.20 11.41
CA ALA A 90 4.59 10.56 11.30
C ALA A 90 3.44 10.84 12.30
N LEU A 91 2.69 9.80 12.69
CA LEU A 91 1.63 9.89 13.71
C LEU A 91 2.15 9.97 15.15
N LYS A 92 3.44 9.71 15.40
CA LYS A 92 3.99 9.77 16.75
C LYS A 92 3.76 11.15 17.37
N THR A 93 3.39 11.13 18.64
CA THR A 93 3.10 12.33 19.43
C THR A 93 4.13 12.45 20.54
N ASP A 94 4.14 13.57 21.25
CA ASP A 94 4.95 13.70 22.47
C ASP A 94 4.45 12.78 23.61
N TYR A 95 3.27 12.16 23.43
CA TYR A 95 2.60 11.27 24.38
C TYR A 95 2.66 9.79 23.95
N ASN A 96 3.80 9.35 23.41
CA ASN A 96 4.00 7.95 22.98
C ASN A 96 3.86 6.91 24.11
N SER A 97 3.89 7.32 25.38
CA SER A 97 3.58 6.44 26.50
C SER A 97 2.08 6.19 26.68
N LEU A 98 1.23 7.06 26.12
CA LEU A 98 -0.24 6.98 26.23
C LEU A 98 -0.91 6.53 24.92
N ILE A 99 -0.31 6.87 23.78
CA ILE A 99 -0.81 6.52 22.44
C ILE A 99 0.29 5.74 21.73
N GLN A 100 0.04 4.46 21.50
CA GLN A 100 1.02 3.56 20.88
C GLN A 100 0.42 2.88 19.66
N TYR A 101 1.21 2.83 18.60
CA TYR A 101 0.88 2.16 17.36
C TYR A 101 1.80 0.96 17.18
N HIS A 102 1.20 -0.19 16.90
CA HIS A 102 1.91 -1.43 16.63
C HIS A 102 1.35 -2.05 15.36
N TYR A 103 2.13 -1.99 14.29
CA TYR A 103 1.86 -2.72 13.07
C TYR A 103 2.55 -4.07 13.10
N ASN A 104 1.84 -5.11 12.69
CA ASN A 104 2.41 -6.43 12.50
C ASN A 104 2.46 -6.72 11.00
N GLU A 105 3.66 -6.70 10.42
CA GLU A 105 3.88 -6.86 8.96
C GLU A 105 3.38 -8.21 8.43
N TYR A 106 3.46 -9.28 9.22
CA TYR A 106 3.04 -10.64 8.81
C TYR A 106 1.52 -10.77 8.71
N THR A 107 0.81 -10.28 9.72
CA THR A 107 -0.66 -10.30 9.74
C THR A 107 -1.27 -9.10 9.03
N ARG A 108 -0.44 -8.11 8.72
CA ARG A 108 -0.81 -6.77 8.22
C ARG A 108 -1.84 -6.08 9.10
N LYS A 109 -1.86 -6.35 10.41
CA LYS A 109 -2.85 -5.77 11.34
C LYS A 109 -2.22 -4.65 12.16
N LEU A 110 -2.96 -3.56 12.31
CA LEU A 110 -2.62 -2.46 13.20
C LEU A 110 -3.31 -2.65 14.55
N ARG A 111 -2.54 -2.46 15.62
CA ARG A 111 -3.02 -2.33 16.99
C ARG A 111 -2.70 -0.94 17.50
N ILE A 112 -3.70 -0.31 18.09
CA ILE A 112 -3.60 1.01 18.71
C ILE A 112 -3.87 0.82 20.20
N ASN A 113 -2.86 1.06 21.02
CA ASN A 113 -3.03 1.05 22.48
C ASN A 113 -3.23 2.49 22.96
N LEU A 114 -4.29 2.68 23.73
CA LEU A 114 -4.67 3.96 24.35
C LEU A 114 -4.75 3.78 25.87
N LEU A 115 -4.09 4.67 26.61
CA LEU A 115 -4.04 4.66 28.08
C LEU A 115 -4.57 5.97 28.66
N LYS A 116 -5.02 5.93 29.92
CA LYS A 116 -5.41 7.09 30.74
C LYS A 116 -6.40 8.06 30.09
N GLY A 117 -7.41 7.54 29.37
CA GLY A 117 -8.43 8.37 28.73
C GLY A 117 -7.99 8.99 27.40
N ALA A 118 -6.80 8.64 26.91
CA ALA A 118 -6.35 9.07 25.59
C ALA A 118 -7.30 8.60 24.49
N GLN A 119 -7.53 9.46 23.51
CA GLN A 119 -8.38 9.19 22.36
C GLN A 119 -7.71 9.68 21.10
N VAL A 120 -7.94 8.97 19.99
CA VAL A 120 -7.41 9.34 18.68
C VAL A 120 -8.51 9.38 17.65
N LYS A 121 -8.34 10.24 16.65
CA LYS A 121 -9.31 10.43 15.60
C LYS A 121 -8.61 10.55 14.26
N PHE A 122 -9.04 9.73 13.31
CA PHE A 122 -8.58 9.72 11.93
C PHE A 122 -9.72 10.17 11.01
N ARG A 123 -9.41 11.04 10.05
CA ARG A 123 -10.36 11.49 9.02
C ARG A 123 -9.74 11.46 7.63
N GLY A 124 -10.61 11.53 6.62
CA GLY A 124 -10.24 11.42 5.23
C GLY A 124 -9.68 10.04 4.91
N ARG A 125 -8.83 9.97 3.90
CA ARG A 125 -8.21 8.71 3.44
C ARG A 125 -7.27 8.10 4.48
N LEU A 126 -6.77 8.88 5.44
CA LEU A 126 -5.91 8.36 6.51
C LEU A 126 -6.58 7.21 7.28
N ALA A 127 -7.87 7.31 7.56
CA ALA A 127 -8.56 6.24 8.27
C ALA A 127 -8.65 4.96 7.41
N GLU A 128 -8.87 5.11 6.10
CA GLU A 128 -8.92 4.00 5.14
C GLU A 128 -7.56 3.33 4.97
N ILE A 129 -6.49 4.13 4.85
CA ILE A 129 -5.11 3.67 4.83
C ILE A 129 -4.84 2.85 6.09
N LEU A 130 -5.25 3.33 7.27
CA LEU A 130 -5.03 2.59 8.52
C LEU A 130 -5.96 1.38 8.69
N GLY A 131 -6.85 1.07 7.74
CA GLY A 131 -7.72 -0.12 7.77
C GLY A 131 -9.12 0.10 8.35
N PHE A 132 -9.57 1.35 8.50
CA PHE A 132 -10.91 1.70 8.95
C PHE A 132 -11.83 2.10 7.79
N LYS A 133 -13.15 1.93 7.95
CA LYS A 133 -14.13 2.22 6.87
C LYS A 133 -14.51 3.72 6.75
N GLY A 134 -13.59 4.62 7.09
CA GLY A 134 -13.82 6.08 7.08
C GLY A 134 -13.52 6.75 8.43
N LYS A 135 -14.13 7.92 8.69
CA LYS A 135 -13.88 8.71 9.90
C LYS A 135 -14.00 7.85 11.16
N THR A 136 -12.90 7.76 11.91
CA THR A 136 -12.79 6.86 13.04
C THR A 136 -12.40 7.65 14.28
N LEU A 137 -13.13 7.43 15.37
CA LEU A 137 -12.81 7.89 16.72
C LEU A 137 -12.55 6.64 17.56
N LEU A 138 -11.38 6.58 18.19
CA LEU A 138 -11.03 5.50 19.11
C LEU A 138 -10.86 6.10 20.50
N THR A 139 -11.64 5.57 21.44
CA THR A 139 -11.60 5.95 22.86
C THR A 139 -10.97 4.86 23.73
N GLU A 140 -10.70 3.70 23.15
CA GLU A 140 -10.12 2.54 23.82
C GLU A 140 -9.12 1.83 22.91
N SER A 141 -8.26 1.01 23.53
CA SER A 141 -7.29 0.22 22.80
C SER A 141 -8.01 -0.73 21.85
N THR A 142 -7.57 -0.77 20.59
CA THR A 142 -8.22 -1.61 19.57
C THR A 142 -7.19 -2.31 18.70
N THR A 143 -7.55 -3.49 18.22
CA THR A 143 -6.80 -4.18 17.16
C THR A 143 -7.74 -4.33 15.98
N ILE A 144 -7.30 -3.85 14.82
CA ILE A 144 -8.11 -3.94 13.62
C ILE A 144 -8.19 -5.40 13.20
N THR A 145 -9.41 -5.88 12.95
CA THR A 145 -9.68 -7.30 12.64
C THR A 145 -9.29 -7.66 11.20
N HIS A 146 -9.17 -6.65 10.35
CA HIS A 146 -8.85 -6.74 8.94
C HIS A 146 -7.41 -6.25 8.69
N PRO A 147 -6.67 -6.87 7.77
CA PRO A 147 -5.46 -6.27 7.23
C PRO A 147 -5.64 -4.79 6.85
N VAL A 148 -4.64 -3.99 7.19
CA VAL A 148 -4.48 -2.62 6.72
C VAL A 148 -4.45 -2.65 5.18
N ASP A 149 -5.08 -1.66 4.54
CA ASP A 149 -5.12 -1.49 3.07
C ASP A 149 -5.93 -2.50 2.25
N ILE A 150 -6.90 -3.22 2.82
CA ILE A 150 -7.77 -4.12 2.01
C ILE A 150 -8.52 -3.35 0.91
N ALA A 151 -8.79 -2.06 1.10
CA ALA A 151 -9.53 -1.25 0.14
C ALA A 151 -8.67 -0.65 -0.99
N ASN A 152 -7.34 -0.65 -0.86
CA ASN A 152 -6.47 0.20 -1.68
C ASN A 152 -5.34 -0.59 -2.38
N ILE A 153 -5.68 -1.77 -2.90
CA ILE A 153 -4.80 -2.44 -3.87
C ILE A 153 -4.88 -1.65 -5.18
N SER A 154 -3.99 -0.68 -5.30
CA SER A 154 -3.79 0.09 -6.51
C SER A 154 -3.00 -0.76 -7.51
N ASN A 155 -3.69 -1.59 -8.27
CA ASN A 155 -3.08 -2.24 -9.44
C ASN A 155 -3.12 -1.24 -10.59
N LEU A 156 -1.95 -0.89 -11.13
CA LEU A 156 -1.90 -0.28 -12.45
C LEU A 156 -2.03 -1.41 -13.48
N LEU A 157 -3.18 -1.48 -14.12
CA LEU A 157 -3.45 -2.35 -15.27
C LEU A 157 -3.51 -1.45 -16.50
N VAL A 158 -2.52 -1.57 -17.37
CA VAL A 158 -2.57 -0.91 -18.68
C VAL A 158 -2.91 -1.97 -19.70
N TYR A 159 -4.10 -1.84 -20.29
CA TYR A 159 -4.55 -2.64 -21.41
C TYR A 159 -4.28 -1.87 -22.70
N CYS A 160 -3.46 -2.44 -23.57
CA CYS A 160 -3.27 -1.92 -24.91
C CYS A 160 -4.08 -2.80 -25.87
N ASN A 161 -5.17 -2.24 -26.39
CA ASN A 161 -5.88 -2.87 -27.51
C ASN A 161 -5.16 -2.50 -28.80
N ILE A 162 -4.39 -3.43 -29.33
CA ILE A 162 -3.75 -3.30 -30.65
C ILE A 162 -4.78 -3.80 -31.68
N ASN A 163 -5.73 -2.94 -32.03
CA ASN A 163 -6.51 -3.12 -33.25
C ASN A 163 -5.60 -2.69 -34.41
N LEU A 164 -4.95 -3.66 -35.03
CA LEU A 164 -4.36 -3.56 -36.37
C LEU A 164 -5.43 -3.92 -37.41
#